data_AF-A0A8S1WZC7-F1
#
_entry.id   AF-A0A8S1WZC7-F1
#
_cell.length_a   1.000
_cell.length_b   1.000
_cell.length_c   1.000
_cell.angle_alpha   90.00
_cell.angle_beta   90.00
_cell.angle_gamma   90.00
#
_symmetry.space_group_name_H-M   'P 1'
#
loop_
_entity.id
_entity.type
_entity.pdbx_description
1 polymer ?
#
loop_
_entity_poly.entity_id
_entity_poly.type
_entity_poly.pdbx_seq_one_letter_code
_entity_poly.pdbx_strand_id
1 'polypeptide(L)'
;MNKYKRNLNFKEVREKRNEMKIQKNKQTIINYHLKKNINKLEQTNPNFISAVQKNLEDSDQYFNKATSLIKINMLEEALENYDLAILKNPKVSDYYNKKAIVLDKMNRLQEALENYDTAIQKNPEDSDYYNNKDQRMH
;
A
#
# COMPACT_ATOMS: atom_id res chain seq x y z
N MET A 1 -40.68 1.86 1.66
CA MET A 1 -40.25 0.67 0.87
C MET A 1 -40.06 1.11 -0.58
N ASN A 2 -38.85 1.58 -0.93
CA ASN A 2 -38.59 2.32 -2.17
C ASN A 2 -38.45 1.36 -3.37
N LYS A 3 -39.49 1.28 -4.20
CA LYS A 3 -39.54 0.47 -5.44
C LYS A 3 -38.84 1.20 -6.59
N TYR A 4 -37.52 1.09 -6.68
CA TYR A 4 -36.79 1.52 -7.88
C TYR A 4 -35.74 0.49 -8.29
N LYS A 5 -36.17 -0.69 -8.74
CA LYS A 5 -35.37 -1.47 -9.69
C LYS A 5 -35.62 -0.89 -11.08
N ARG A 6 -34.75 0.04 -11.51
CA ARG A 6 -34.69 0.48 -12.92
C ARG A 6 -34.34 -0.74 -13.77
N ASN A 7 -35.33 -1.30 -14.48
CA ASN A 7 -35.06 -2.28 -15.54
C ASN A 7 -34.47 -1.52 -16.73
N LEU A 8 -33.17 -1.70 -16.97
CA LEU A 8 -32.51 -1.17 -18.16
C LEU A 8 -33.13 -1.76 -19.43
N ASN A 9 -33.41 -0.90 -20.41
CA ASN A 9 -33.86 -1.33 -21.73
C ASN A 9 -32.72 -2.10 -22.44
N PHE A 10 -33.04 -3.14 -23.21
CA PHE A 10 -32.08 -3.90 -24.03
C PHE A 10 -31.10 -3.03 -24.83
N LYS A 11 -31.54 -1.87 -25.33
CA LYS A 11 -30.67 -0.91 -26.03
C LYS A 11 -29.61 -0.30 -25.11
N GLU A 12 -29.97 0.12 -23.91
CA GLU A 12 -29.05 0.67 -22.90
C GLU A 12 -28.07 -0.40 -22.39
N VAL A 13 -28.53 -1.64 -22.23
CA VAL A 13 -27.65 -2.78 -21.88
C VAL A 13 -26.62 -3.03 -22.99
N ARG A 14 -27.02 -2.91 -24.25
CA ARG A 14 -26.12 -3.06 -25.41
C ARG A 14 -25.10 -1.91 -25.50
N GLU A 15 -25.53 -0.68 -25.25
CA GLU A 15 -24.65 0.50 -25.22
C GLU A 15 -23.61 0.40 -24.11
N LYS A 16 -24.02 0.10 -22.87
CA LYS A 16 -23.09 -0.12 -21.74
C LYS A 16 -22.09 -1.25 -22.00
N ARG A 17 -22.53 -2.34 -22.65
CA ARG A 17 -21.62 -3.44 -23.05
C ARG A 17 -20.59 -2.98 -24.08
N ASN A 18 -20.98 -2.11 -25.02
CA ASN A 18 -20.06 -1.56 -26.01
C ASN A 18 -19.06 -0.58 -25.38
N GLU A 19 -19.53 0.31 -24.50
CA GLU A 19 -18.67 1.21 -23.72
C GLU A 19 -17.65 0.43 -22.87
N MET A 20 -18.09 -0.63 -22.19
CA MET A 20 -17.20 -1.49 -21.39
C MET A 20 -16.15 -2.20 -22.26
N LYS A 21 -16.50 -2.61 -23.49
CA LYS A 21 -15.53 -3.16 -24.46
C LYS A 21 -14.52 -2.12 -24.92
N ILE A 22 -14.98 -0.90 -25.20
CA ILE A 22 -14.10 0.23 -25.57
C ILE A 22 -13.15 0.57 -24.42
N GLN A 23 -13.66 0.60 -23.19
CA GLN A 23 -12.85 0.88 -22.00
C GLN A 23 -11.83 -0.22 -21.74
N LYS A 24 -12.20 -1.50 -21.89
CA LYS A 24 -11.26 -2.62 -21.83
C LYS A 24 -10.17 -2.51 -22.90
N ASN A 25 -10.53 -2.15 -24.14
CA ASN A 25 -9.55 -1.94 -25.20
C ASN A 25 -8.60 -0.75 -24.92
N LYS A 26 -9.13 0.37 -24.41
CA LYS A 26 -8.32 1.51 -23.97
C LYS A 26 -7.34 1.10 -22.86
N GLN A 27 -7.81 0.34 -21.86
CA GLN A 27 -6.97 -0.18 -20.78
C GLN A 27 -5.86 -1.10 -21.32
N THR A 28 -6.17 -1.96 -22.29
CA THR A 28 -5.17 -2.83 -22.93
C THR A 28 -4.08 -2.03 -23.64
N ILE A 29 -4.46 -0.97 -24.36
CA ILE A 29 -3.50 -0.09 -25.06
C ILE A 29 -2.62 0.65 -24.05
N ILE A 30 -3.22 1.19 -22.98
CA ILE A 30 -2.49 1.86 -21.90
C ILE A 30 -1.47 0.89 -21.26
N ASN A 31 -1.90 -0.33 -20.93
CA ASN A 31 -1.03 -1.36 -20.35
C ASN A 31 0.12 -1.74 -21.31
N TYR A 32 -0.14 -1.83 -22.61
CA TYR A 32 0.88 -2.10 -23.62
C TYR A 32 1.96 -1.01 -23.67
N HIS A 33 1.56 0.27 -23.68
CA HIS A 33 2.50 1.38 -23.70
C HIS A 33 3.27 1.52 -22.39
N LEU A 34 2.62 1.30 -21.24
CA LEU A 34 3.29 1.24 -19.92
C LEU A 34 4.36 0.16 -19.90
N LYS A 35 4.03 -1.07 -20.32
CA LYS A 35 4.99 -2.19 -20.36
C LYS A 35 6.17 -1.90 -21.30
N LYS A 36 5.89 -1.28 -22.45
CA LYS A 36 6.94 -0.87 -23.40
C LYS A 36 7.87 0.19 -22.81
N ASN A 37 7.34 1.17 -22.08
CA ASN A 37 8.13 2.21 -21.43
C ASN A 37 8.96 1.65 -20.27
N ILE A 38 8.40 0.73 -19.48
CA ILE A 38 9.13 0.02 -18.43
C ILE A 38 10.30 -0.76 -19.03
N ASN A 39 10.06 -1.59 -20.06
CA ASN A 39 11.13 -2.33 -20.75
C ASN A 39 12.21 -1.40 -21.33
N LYS A 40 11.84 -0.22 -21.83
CA LYS A 40 12.80 0.75 -22.35
C LYS A 40 13.64 1.35 -21.23
N LEU A 41 13.03 1.70 -20.09
CA LEU A 41 13.74 2.19 -18.91
C LEU A 41 14.70 1.12 -18.36
N GLU A 42 14.26 -0.13 -18.29
CA GLU A 42 15.06 -1.33 -17.94
C GLU A 42 16.31 -1.46 -18.80
N GLN A 43 16.19 -1.25 -20.11
CA GLN A 43 17.34 -1.32 -21.03
C GLN A 43 18.26 -0.11 -20.92
N THR A 44 17.73 1.09 -20.66
CA THR A 44 18.52 2.33 -20.64
C THR A 44 19.33 2.52 -19.37
N ASN A 45 18.86 2.04 -18.21
CA ASN A 45 19.54 2.20 -16.93
C ASN A 45 19.42 0.93 -16.05
N PRO A 46 19.90 -0.23 -16.52
CA PRO A 46 19.75 -1.51 -15.81
C PRO A 46 20.34 -1.48 -14.40
N ASN A 47 21.45 -0.77 -14.19
CA ASN A 47 22.08 -0.60 -12.88
C ASN A 47 21.25 0.23 -11.91
N PHE A 48 20.49 1.21 -12.41
CA PHE A 48 19.62 2.03 -11.57
C PHE A 48 18.38 1.23 -11.16
N ILE A 49 17.81 0.47 -12.09
CA ILE A 49 16.62 -0.35 -11.82
C ILE A 49 16.95 -1.52 -10.90
N SER A 50 18.10 -2.17 -11.07
CA SER A 50 18.55 -3.20 -10.14
C SER A 50 18.82 -2.63 -8.75
N ALA A 51 19.37 -1.41 -8.64
CA ALA A 51 19.56 -0.74 -7.35
C ALA A 51 18.22 -0.38 -6.67
N VAL A 52 17.24 0.11 -7.44
CA VAL A 52 15.89 0.38 -6.90
C VAL A 52 15.22 -0.91 -6.46
N GLN A 53 15.25 -1.96 -7.29
CA GLN A 53 14.68 -3.25 -6.95
C GLN A 53 15.33 -3.84 -5.69
N LYS A 54 16.65 -3.79 -5.60
CA LYS A 54 17.38 -4.22 -4.41
C LYS A 54 16.96 -3.44 -3.17
N ASN A 55 16.79 -2.12 -3.25
CA ASN A 55 16.30 -1.33 -2.11
C ASN A 55 14.89 -1.72 -1.69
N LEU A 56 14.01 -2.06 -2.64
CA LEU A 56 12.66 -2.55 -2.34
C LEU A 56 12.72 -3.91 -1.64
N GLU A 57 13.50 -4.86 -2.17
CA GLU A 57 13.72 -6.18 -1.57
C GLU A 57 14.35 -6.06 -0.17
N ASP A 58 15.35 -5.20 0.00
CA ASP A 58 15.95 -4.90 1.30
C ASP A 58 14.87 -4.38 2.29
N SER A 59 13.98 -3.49 1.84
CA SER A 59 12.90 -2.94 2.68
C SER A 59 11.94 -4.02 3.17
N ASP A 60 11.55 -4.94 2.28
CA ASP A 60 10.65 -6.06 2.61
C ASP A 60 11.33 -7.04 3.59
N GLN A 61 12.64 -7.26 3.45
CA GLN A 61 13.41 -8.10 4.37
C GLN A 61 13.42 -7.52 5.78
N TYR A 62 13.69 -6.22 5.93
CA TYR A 62 13.64 -5.55 7.23
C TYR A 62 12.23 -5.61 7.84
N PHE A 63 11.18 -5.37 7.05
CA PHE A 63 9.79 -5.48 7.50
C PHE A 63 9.44 -6.89 8.00
N ASN A 64 9.82 -7.93 7.25
CA ASN A 64 9.57 -9.33 7.62
C ASN A 64 10.34 -9.73 8.87
N LYS A 65 11.58 -9.24 9.03
CA LYS A 65 12.39 -9.44 10.23
C LYS A 65 11.74 -8.75 11.44
N ALA A 66 11.32 -7.49 11.33
CA ALA A 66 10.61 -6.78 12.38
C ALA A 66 9.35 -7.55 12.84
N THR A 67 8.56 -8.02 11.88
CA THR A 67 7.35 -8.82 12.13
C THR A 67 7.67 -10.14 12.86
N SER A 68 8.82 -10.74 12.58
CA SER A 68 9.27 -11.95 13.28
C SER A 68 9.78 -11.65 14.69
N LEU A 69 10.49 -10.54 14.89
CA LEU A 69 10.98 -10.09 16.19
C LEU A 69 9.83 -9.79 17.17
N ILE A 70 8.72 -9.22 16.68
CA ILE A 70 7.50 -9.02 17.48
C ILE A 70 6.98 -10.35 18.05
N LYS A 71 7.05 -11.46 17.29
CA LYS A 71 6.55 -12.77 17.74
C LYS A 71 7.36 -13.35 18.90
N ILE A 72 8.62 -12.91 19.05
CA ILE A 72 9.50 -13.30 20.15
C ILE A 72 9.68 -12.16 21.17
N ASN A 73 8.80 -11.17 21.15
CA ASN A 73 8.75 -10.03 22.07
C ASN A 73 10.02 -9.16 22.12
N MET A 74 10.79 -9.13 21.03
CA MET A 74 11.93 -8.21 20.83
C MET A 74 11.43 -6.93 20.17
N LEU A 75 10.81 -6.04 20.96
CA LEU A 75 10.05 -4.90 20.44
C LEU A 75 10.95 -3.74 19.99
N GLU A 76 12.02 -3.47 20.73
CA GLU A 76 13.02 -2.45 20.41
C GLU A 76 13.70 -2.75 19.06
N GLU A 77 14.18 -3.99 18.87
CA GLU A 77 14.80 -4.41 17.63
C GLU A 77 13.78 -4.44 16.49
N ALA A 78 12.51 -4.75 16.77
CA ALA A 78 11.46 -4.64 15.76
C ALA A 78 11.28 -3.20 15.28
N LEU A 79 11.32 -2.20 16.17
CA LEU A 79 11.26 -0.78 15.80
C LEU A 79 12.43 -0.39 14.90
N GLU A 80 13.66 -0.77 15.26
CA GLU A 80 14.84 -0.49 14.44
C GLU A 80 14.71 -1.07 13.03
N ASN A 81 14.17 -2.29 12.91
CA ASN A 81 13.96 -2.91 11.60
C ASN A 81 12.82 -2.23 10.83
N TYR A 82 11.75 -1.76 11.49
CA TYR A 82 10.76 -0.93 10.81
C TYR A 82 11.34 0.41 10.33
N ASP A 83 12.22 1.04 11.11
CA ASP A 83 12.91 2.26 10.70
C ASP A 83 13.80 2.05 9.48
N LEU A 84 14.53 0.94 9.42
CA LEU A 84 15.31 0.55 8.25
C LEU A 84 14.43 0.26 7.03
N ALA A 85 13.29 -0.42 7.20
CA ALA A 85 12.34 -0.67 6.13
C ALA A 85 11.79 0.66 5.56
N ILE A 86 11.41 1.60 6.44
CA ILE A 86 10.94 2.95 6.07
C ILE A 86 12.03 3.74 5.35
N LEU A 87 13.27 3.71 5.84
CA LEU A 87 14.39 4.40 5.22
C LEU A 87 14.65 3.91 3.78
N LYS A 88 14.50 2.60 3.56
CA LYS A 88 14.67 1.98 2.24
C LYS A 88 13.50 2.23 1.30
N ASN A 89 12.27 2.21 1.83
CA ASN A 89 11.07 2.48 1.06
C ASN A 89 10.02 3.25 1.87
N PRO A 90 10.08 4.59 1.86
CA PRO A 90 9.19 5.43 2.68
C PRO A 90 7.77 5.54 2.12
N LYS A 91 7.46 4.90 0.98
CA LYS A 91 6.14 4.99 0.35
C LYS A 91 5.15 3.94 0.87
N VAL A 92 5.63 2.91 1.54
CA VAL A 92 4.77 1.83 2.06
C VAL A 92 4.11 2.30 3.35
N SER A 93 2.81 2.60 3.30
CA SER A 93 2.01 3.02 4.46
C SER A 93 2.01 1.97 5.57
N ASP A 94 2.04 0.70 5.18
CA ASP A 94 1.96 -0.43 6.11
C ASP A 94 3.11 -0.48 7.11
N TYR A 95 4.30 0.00 6.73
CA TYR A 95 5.45 0.06 7.62
C TYR A 95 5.21 1.00 8.81
N TYR A 96 4.57 2.15 8.55
CA TYR A 96 4.21 3.11 9.58
C TYR A 96 3.12 2.56 10.50
N ASN A 97 2.09 1.93 9.93
CA ASN A 97 1.02 1.30 10.72
C ASN A 97 1.56 0.17 11.62
N LYS A 98 2.44 -0.69 11.11
CA LYS A 98 3.05 -1.75 11.94
C LYS A 98 4.00 -1.20 13.00
N LYS A 99 4.79 -0.18 12.66
CA LYS A 99 5.64 0.53 13.64
C LYS A 99 4.78 1.14 14.76
N ALA A 100 3.66 1.77 14.42
CA ALA A 100 2.71 2.33 15.39
C ALA A 100 2.17 1.27 16.35
N ILE A 101 1.81 0.09 15.85
CA ILE A 101 1.36 -1.04 16.68
C ILE A 101 2.47 -1.48 17.67
N VAL A 102 3.73 -1.48 17.26
CA VAL A 102 4.85 -1.82 18.17
C VAL A 102 5.06 -0.74 19.22
N LEU A 103 5.08 0.53 18.82
CA LEU A 103 5.19 1.68 19.74
C LEU A 103 4.09 1.64 20.81
N ASP A 104 2.87 1.33 20.38
CA ASP A 104 1.73 1.16 21.27
C ASP A 104 1.92 0.01 22.28
N LYS A 105 2.39 -1.16 21.83
CA LYS A 105 2.75 -2.28 22.74
C LYS A 105 3.81 -1.90 23.78
N MET A 106 4.65 -0.90 23.46
CA MET A 106 5.67 -0.36 24.35
C MET A 106 5.17 0.83 25.19
N ASN A 107 3.87 1.13 25.16
CA ASN A 107 3.24 2.28 25.82
C ASN A 107 3.73 3.66 25.32
N ARG A 108 4.28 3.74 24.11
CA ARG A 108 4.72 4.98 23.46
C ARG A 108 3.60 5.56 22.60
N LEU A 109 2.48 5.89 23.25
CA LEU A 109 1.21 6.22 22.59
C LEU A 109 1.29 7.42 21.64
N GLN A 110 1.98 8.50 22.04
CA GLN A 110 2.09 9.71 21.20
C GLN A 110 2.78 9.40 19.87
N GLU A 111 3.91 8.70 19.92
CA GLU A 111 4.65 8.31 18.73
C GLU A 111 3.86 7.31 17.87
N ALA A 112 3.07 6.43 18.50
CA ALA A 112 2.19 5.52 17.78
C ALA A 112 1.14 6.30 16.97
N LEU A 113 0.48 7.29 17.58
CA LEU A 113 -0.52 8.13 16.91
C LEU A 113 0.06 8.89 15.71
N GLU A 114 1.27 9.44 15.84
CA GLU A 114 1.97 10.11 14.73
C GLU A 114 2.25 9.15 13.55
N ASN A 115 2.59 7.90 13.84
CA ASN A 115 2.83 6.88 12.82
C ASN A 115 1.53 6.39 12.17
N TYR A 116 0.43 6.24 12.93
CA TYR A 116 -0.89 5.98 12.36
C TYR A 116 -1.33 7.12 11.43
N ASP A 117 -1.14 8.38 11.85
CA ASP A 117 -1.42 9.54 11.00
C ASP A 117 -0.61 9.52 9.71
N THR A 118 0.67 9.16 9.80
CA THR A 118 1.53 9.03 8.62
C THR A 118 1.06 7.92 7.68
N ALA A 119 0.59 6.79 8.22
CA ALA A 119 0.03 5.69 7.43
C ALA A 119 -1.24 6.13 6.68
N ILE A 120 -2.15 6.82 7.39
CA ILE A 120 -3.39 7.39 6.84
C ILE A 120 -3.09 8.41 5.73
N GLN A 121 -2.13 9.32 5.95
CA GLN A 121 -1.75 10.31 4.94
C GLN A 121 -1.21 9.66 3.66
N LYS A 122 -0.52 8.52 3.78
CA LYS A 122 0.06 7.80 2.63
C LYS A 122 -0.95 6.95 1.88
N ASN A 123 -1.89 6.34 2.59
CA ASN A 123 -2.98 5.58 1.99
C ASN A 123 -4.28 5.83 2.78
N PRO A 124 -5.03 6.88 2.41
CA PRO A 124 -6.23 7.30 3.15
C PRO A 124 -7.44 6.38 2.92
N GLU A 125 -7.36 5.44 1.97
CA GLU A 125 -8.44 4.51 1.64
C GLU A 125 -8.41 3.24 2.51
N ASP A 126 -7.32 3.01 3.24
CA ASP A 126 -7.19 1.85 4.12
C ASP A 126 -7.87 2.10 5.47
N SER A 127 -9.06 1.51 5.63
CA SER A 127 -9.86 1.63 6.85
C SER A 127 -9.17 1.05 8.09
N ASP A 128 -8.24 0.10 7.93
CA ASP A 128 -7.58 -0.53 9.06
C ASP A 128 -6.72 0.46 9.84
N TYR A 129 -6.16 1.47 9.17
CA TYR A 129 -5.32 2.48 9.84
C TYR A 129 -6.14 3.38 10.76
N TYR A 130 -7.35 3.77 10.35
CA TYR A 130 -8.27 4.53 11.19
C TYR A 130 -8.75 3.67 12.36
N ASN A 131 -9.14 2.42 12.09
CA ASN A 131 -9.56 1.49 13.14
C ASN A 131 -8.46 1.27 14.20
N ASN A 132 -7.21 1.11 13.76
CA ASN A 132 -6.08 0.96 14.69
C ASN A 132 -5.84 2.25 15.49
N LYS A 133 -5.94 3.43 14.87
CA LYS A 133 -5.78 4.71 15.57
C LYS A 133 -6.90 4.94 16.59
N ASP A 134 -8.14 4.72 16.19
CA ASP A 134 -9.34 4.95 17.02
C ASP A 134 -9.32 4.04 18.27
N GLN A 135 -8.89 2.78 18.11
CA GLN A 135 -8.71 1.84 19.22
C GLN A 135 -7.66 2.28 20.27
N ARG A 136 -6.87 3.32 20.00
CA ARG A 136 -5.84 3.82 20.92
C ARG A 136 -6.20 5.17 21.54
N MET A 137 -7.21 5.83 21.00
CA MET A 137 -7.74 7.09 21.55
C MET A 137 -8.84 6.88 22.60
N HIS A 138 -9.26 5.63 22.82
CA HIS A 138 -10.34 5.23 23.73
C HIS A 138 -9.84 4.19 24.72
#